data_AF-X1JLQ2-F1
#
_entry.id   AF-X1JLQ2-F1
#
_cell.length_a   1.000
_cell.length_b   1.000
_cell.length_c   1.000
_cell.angle_alpha   90.00
_cell.angle_beta   90.00
_cell.angle_gamma   90.00
#
_symmetry.space_group_name_H-M   'P 1'
#
loop_
_entity.id
_entity.type
_entity.pdbx_description
1 polymer ?
#
loop_
_entity_poly.entity_id
_entity_poly.type
_entity_poly.pdbx_seq_one_letter_code
_entity_poly.pdbx_strand_id
1 'polypeptide(L)'
;DIIYEMIEEILNKNLKPIPQQGEIVRFSRRKPEDGNMEQLNDIKKIYDYVRMLNGEGYPRAFFEIKNIKYEFYNPILKNEELETKVLIKKKDNEE
;
A
#
# COMPACT_ATOMS: atom_id res chain seq x y z
N ASP A 1 -12.35 20.36 -9.61
CA ASP A 1 -11.02 19.74 -9.37
C ASP A 1 -10.70 20.05 -7.93
N ILE A 2 -10.58 19.02 -7.08
CA ILE A 2 -10.47 19.21 -5.62
C ILE A 2 -9.31 20.14 -5.27
N ILE A 3 -8.19 20.04 -5.99
CA ILE A 3 -7.01 20.88 -5.73
C ILE A 3 -7.34 22.35 -6.02
N TYR A 4 -7.96 22.61 -7.16
CA TYR A 4 -8.32 23.95 -7.58
C TYR A 4 -9.35 24.58 -6.61
N GLU A 5 -10.39 23.84 -6.24
CA GLU A 5 -11.42 24.28 -5.29
C GLU A 5 -10.83 24.59 -3.91
N MET A 6 -9.92 23.75 -3.42
CA MET A 6 -9.22 23.99 -2.15
C MET A 6 -8.35 25.25 -2.21
N ILE A 7 -7.64 25.48 -3.32
CA ILE A 7 -6.80 26.68 -3.50
C ILE A 7 -7.67 27.95 -3.49
N GLU A 8 -8.75 27.96 -4.28
CA GLU A 8 -9.67 29.10 -4.30
C GLU A 8 -10.27 29.37 -2.92
N GLU A 9 -10.67 28.32 -2.19
CA GLU A 9 -11.24 28.48 -0.87
C GLU A 9 -10.24 29.06 0.14
N ILE A 10 -9.01 28.55 0.17
CA ILE A 10 -7.93 29.05 1.04
C ILE A 10 -7.66 30.53 0.78
N LEU A 11 -7.60 30.93 -0.49
CA LEU A 11 -7.29 32.31 -0.89
C LEU A 11 -8.47 33.25 -0.63
N ASN A 12 -9.67 32.90 -1.11
CA ASN A 12 -10.85 33.78 -1.04
C ASN A 12 -11.36 33.95 0.39
N LYS A 13 -11.25 32.92 1.23
CA LYS A 13 -11.67 32.98 2.64
C LYS A 13 -10.53 33.31 3.59
N ASN A 14 -9.29 33.44 3.11
CA ASN A 14 -8.09 33.70 3.91
C ASN A 14 -8.01 32.79 5.15
N LEU A 15 -8.18 31.48 4.92
CA LEU A 15 -8.31 30.50 5.99
C LEU A 15 -7.09 30.52 6.92
N LYS A 16 -7.35 30.49 8.23
CA LYS A 16 -6.29 30.36 9.25
C LYS A 16 -6.28 28.93 9.79
N PRO A 17 -5.11 28.26 9.85
CA PRO A 17 -5.02 26.92 10.39
C PRO A 17 -5.42 26.94 11.87
N ILE A 18 -6.17 25.92 12.28
CA ILE A 18 -6.58 25.71 13.67
C ILE A 18 -5.78 24.55 14.29
N PRO A 19 -5.53 24.56 15.60
CA PRO A 19 -4.94 23.41 16.28
C PRO A 19 -5.79 22.15 16.12
N GLN A 20 -5.15 21.01 15.86
CA GLN A 20 -5.82 19.71 15.86
C GLN A 20 -6.27 19.36 17.29
N GLN A 21 -7.44 18.74 17.42
CA GLN A 21 -8.01 18.33 18.71
C GLN A 21 -8.33 16.83 18.67
N GLY A 22 -8.15 16.15 19.81
CA GLY A 22 -8.44 14.72 19.97
C GLY A 22 -7.20 13.88 20.24
N GLU A 23 -7.38 12.57 20.23
CA GLU A 23 -6.30 11.61 20.49
C GLU A 23 -5.36 11.50 19.29
N ILE A 24 -4.05 11.46 19.56
CA ILE A 24 -3.03 11.36 18.52
C ILE A 24 -2.90 9.90 18.09
N VAL A 25 -3.01 9.66 16.78
CA VAL A 25 -2.62 8.39 16.15
C VAL A 25 -1.32 8.61 15.36
N ARG A 26 -0.26 7.88 15.71
CA ARG A 26 1.04 7.97 15.03
C ARG A 26 1.21 6.82 14.05
N PHE A 27 1.60 7.15 12.81
CA PHE A 27 1.98 6.16 11.81
C PHE A 27 3.50 6.19 11.60
N SER A 28 4.11 5.01 11.50
CA SER A 28 5.52 4.86 11.12
C SER A 28 5.63 4.60 9.62
N ARG A 29 6.74 5.01 9.02
CA ARG A 29 7.03 4.66 7.62
C ARG A 29 7.21 3.15 7.50
N ARG A 30 6.51 2.54 6.54
CA ARG A 30 6.67 1.11 6.19
C ARG A 30 8.03 0.87 5.55
N LYS A 31 8.60 -0.31 5.82
CA LYS A 31 9.78 -0.86 5.16
C LYS A 31 9.38 -1.83 4.03
N PRO A 32 10.27 -2.12 3.07
CA PRO A 32 9.98 -3.12 2.03
C PRO A 32 9.56 -4.47 2.61
N GLU A 33 10.17 -4.91 3.72
CA GLU A 33 9.86 -6.17 4.41
C GLU A 33 8.41 -6.21 4.95
N ASP A 34 7.83 -5.06 5.28
CA ASP A 34 6.43 -4.96 5.72
C ASP A 34 5.44 -5.30 4.57
N GLY A 35 5.93 -5.49 3.35
CA GLY A 35 5.18 -6.03 2.22
C GLY A 35 5.02 -7.56 2.24
N ASN A 36 5.68 -8.28 3.16
CA ASN A 36 5.53 -9.72 3.28
C ASN A 36 4.14 -10.07 3.80
N MET A 37 3.41 -10.87 3.01
CA MET A 37 2.03 -11.25 3.30
C MET A 37 1.93 -12.60 4.02
N GLU A 38 3.03 -13.33 4.27
CA GLU A 38 3.03 -14.76 4.65
C GLU A 38 2.13 -15.10 5.85
N GLN A 39 2.00 -14.18 6.79
CA GLN A 39 1.20 -14.36 8.01
C GLN A 39 -0.27 -13.93 7.84
N LEU A 40 -0.69 -13.48 6.65
CA LEU A 40 -2.06 -13.07 6.37
C LEU A 40 -2.93 -14.27 6.00
N ASN A 41 -4.08 -14.37 6.66
CA ASN A 41 -5.07 -15.44 6.48
C ASN A 41 -6.44 -14.92 6.02
N ASP A 42 -6.53 -13.65 5.64
CA ASP A 42 -7.75 -13.00 5.17
C ASP A 42 -7.54 -12.47 3.75
N ILE A 43 -8.37 -12.93 2.81
CA ILE A 43 -8.27 -12.56 1.40
C ILE A 43 -8.42 -11.06 1.16
N LYS A 44 -9.23 -10.37 1.97
CA LYS A 44 -9.39 -8.91 1.86
C LYS A 44 -8.12 -8.19 2.28
N LYS A 45 -7.44 -8.68 3.32
CA LYS A 45 -6.13 -8.14 3.74
C LYS A 45 -5.06 -8.39 2.69
N ILE A 46 -5.03 -9.58 2.09
CA ILE A 46 -4.10 -9.88 1.00
C ILE A 46 -4.38 -8.93 -0.18
N TYR A 47 -5.64 -8.76 -0.58
CA TYR A 47 -6.04 -7.81 -1.62
C TYR A 47 -5.58 -6.38 -1.29
N ASP A 48 -5.77 -5.93 -0.05
CA ASP A 48 -5.33 -4.61 0.41
C ASP A 48 -3.82 -4.43 0.29
N TYR A 49 -3.02 -5.43 0.68
CA TYR A 49 -1.57 -5.37 0.53
C TYR A 49 -1.15 -5.26 -0.92
N VAL A 50 -1.69 -6.12 -1.79
CA VAL A 50 -1.34 -6.13 -3.21
C VAL A 50 -1.75 -4.81 -3.86
N ARG A 51 -2.98 -4.30 -3.64
CA ARG A 51 -3.46 -3.08 -4.31
C ARG A 51 -2.75 -1.82 -3.81
N MET A 52 -2.41 -1.76 -2.51
CA MET A 52 -1.71 -0.60 -1.94
C MET A 52 -0.27 -0.50 -2.44
N LEU A 53 0.35 -1.64 -2.76
CA LEU A 53 1.73 -1.72 -3.26
C LEU A 53 1.82 -1.87 -4.79
N ASN A 54 0.69 -1.79 -5.50
CA ASN A 54 0.60 -1.88 -6.96
C ASN A 54 0.85 -0.54 -7.66
N GLY A 55 1.91 0.17 -7.27
CA GLY A 55 2.27 1.49 -7.80
C GLY A 55 3.69 1.53 -8.35
N GLU A 56 3.96 2.43 -9.29
CA GLU A 56 5.31 2.67 -9.79
C GLU A 56 6.23 3.14 -8.65
N GLY A 57 7.42 2.54 -8.55
CA GLY A 57 8.40 2.84 -7.50
C GLY A 57 8.11 2.21 -6.13
N TYR A 58 6.99 1.50 -5.94
CA TYR A 58 6.67 0.81 -4.68
C TYR A 58 7.18 -0.64 -4.69
N PRO A 59 7.75 -1.15 -3.58
CA PRO A 59 8.05 -2.57 -3.44
C PRO A 59 6.74 -3.36 -3.41
N ARG A 60 6.60 -4.34 -4.30
CA ARG A 60 5.38 -5.16 -4.39
C ARG A 60 5.17 -5.99 -3.13
N ALA A 61 3.91 -6.25 -2.82
CA ALA A 61 3.56 -7.24 -1.81
C ALA A 61 4.07 -8.62 -2.23
N PHE A 62 4.57 -9.42 -1.30
CA PHE A 62 5.25 -10.67 -1.64
C PHE A 62 5.07 -11.79 -0.62
N PHE A 63 5.42 -13.00 -1.06
CA PHE A 63 5.75 -14.14 -0.19
C PHE A 63 7.16 -14.63 -0.53
N GLU A 64 7.84 -15.23 0.44
CA GLU A 64 9.12 -15.91 0.24
C GLU A 64 8.98 -17.37 0.62
N ILE A 65 9.39 -18.26 -0.28
CA ILE A 65 9.46 -19.70 0.01
C ILE A 65 10.87 -20.14 -0.35
N LYS A 66 11.67 -20.48 0.67
CA LYS A 66 13.10 -20.78 0.52
C LYS A 66 13.81 -19.61 -0.18
N ASN A 67 14.52 -19.86 -1.29
CA ASN A 67 15.28 -18.85 -2.02
C ASN A 67 14.52 -18.22 -3.21
N ILE A 68 13.18 -18.28 -3.18
CA ILE A 68 12.32 -17.80 -4.26
C ILE A 68 11.34 -16.77 -3.69
N LYS A 69 11.25 -15.62 -4.36
CA LYS A 69 10.34 -14.51 -4.04
C LYS A 69 9.22 -14.43 -5.06
N TYR A 70 7.99 -14.34 -4.57
CA TYR A 70 6.77 -14.24 -5.35
C TYR A 70 6.18 -12.85 -5.13
N GLU A 71 6.25 -11.98 -6.13
CA GLU A 71 5.79 -10.59 -6.05
C GLU A 71 4.46 -10.42 -6.79
N PHE A 72 3.45 -9.93 -6.08
CA PHE A 72 2.06 -9.86 -6.57
C PHE A 72 1.71 -8.45 -7.03
N TYR A 73 0.94 -8.34 -8.11
CA TYR A 73 0.54 -7.07 -8.70
C TYR A 73 -0.73 -7.22 -9.56
N ASN A 74 -1.37 -6.10 -9.90
CA ASN A 74 -2.64 -6.04 -10.63
C ASN A 74 -3.73 -6.98 -10.04
N PRO A 75 -4.15 -6.76 -8.78
CA PRO A 75 -5.14 -7.60 -8.13
C PRO A 75 -6.56 -7.29 -8.65
N ILE A 76 -7.38 -8.33 -8.75
CA ILE A 76 -8.81 -8.26 -9.02
C ILE A 76 -9.51 -9.13 -7.98
N LEU A 77 -10.28 -8.51 -7.10
CA LEU A 77 -11.09 -9.22 -6.11
C LEU A 77 -12.51 -9.41 -6.65
N LYS A 78 -12.98 -10.65 -6.74
CA LYS A 78 -14.37 -11.00 -7.10
C LYS A 78 -14.91 -11.93 -6.03
N ASN A 79 -15.97 -11.52 -5.34
CA ASN A 79 -16.54 -12.27 -4.21
C ASN A 79 -15.46 -12.58 -3.15
N GLU A 80 -15.12 -13.86 -2.98
CA GLU A 80 -14.09 -14.38 -2.07
C GLU A 80 -12.88 -14.96 -2.81
N GLU A 81 -12.65 -14.51 -4.05
CA GLU A 81 -11.54 -14.94 -4.89
C GLU A 81 -10.68 -13.74 -5.32
N LEU A 82 -9.36 -13.91 -5.24
CA LEU A 82 -8.38 -12.90 -5.63
C LEU A 82 -7.59 -13.42 -6.83
N GLU A 83 -7.81 -12.81 -7.99
CA GLU A 83 -6.99 -12.99 -9.18
C GLU A 83 -5.87 -11.95 -9.17
N THR A 84 -4.62 -12.34 -9.43
CA THR A 84 -3.48 -11.41 -9.46
C THR A 84 -2.37 -11.96 -10.36
N LYS A 85 -1.51 -11.07 -10.88
CA LYS A 85 -0.29 -11.47 -11.58
C LYS A 85 0.83 -11.66 -10.57
N VAL A 86 1.67 -12.66 -10.80
CA VAL A 86 2.84 -12.95 -9.97
C VAL A 86 4.11 -12.87 -10.79
N LEU A 87 5.11 -12.15 -10.29
CA LEU A 87 6.49 -12.21 -10.76
C LEU A 87 7.27 -13.10 -9.81
N ILE A 88 7.87 -14.17 -10.34
CA ILE A 88 8.66 -15.11 -9.57
C ILE A 88 10.13 -14.89 -9.91
N LYS A 89 10.95 -14.64 -8.90
CA LYS A 89 12.39 -14.45 -9.06
C LYS A 89 13.16 -15.14 -7.94
N LYS A 90 14.45 -15.39 -8.18
CA LYS A 90 15.36 -15.74 -7.08
C LYS A 90 15.38 -14.58 -6.10
N LYS A 91 15.48 -14.88 -4.81
CA LYS A 91 15.75 -13.84 -3.82
C LYS A 91 17.07 -13.17 -4.21
N ASP A 92 17.08 -11.85 -4.19
CA ASP A 92 18.33 -11.12 -4.32
C ASP A 92 19.17 -11.52 -3.09
N ASN A 93 20.29 -12.21 -3.32
CA ASN A 93 21.24 -12.44 -2.24
C ASN A 93 21.68 -11.04 -1.80
N GLU A 94 21.36 -10.65 -0.57
CA GLU A 94 22.06 -9.55 0.09
C GLU A 94 23.53 -9.97 0.16
N GLU A 95 24.36 -9.45 -0.75
CA GLU A 95 25.80 -9.30 -0.52
C GLU A 95 26.06 -8.17 0.48
#